data_AF-A0A7C5AYA5-F1
#
_entry.id   AF-A0A7C5AYA5-F1
#
_cell.length_a   1.000
_cell.length_b   1.000
_cell.length_c   1.000
_cell.angle_alpha   90.00
_cell.angle_beta   90.00
_cell.angle_gamma   90.00
#
_symmetry.space_group_name_H-M   'P 1'
#
loop_
_entity.id
_entity.type
_entity.pdbx_description
1 polymer ?
#
loop_
_entity_poly.entity_id
_entity_poly.type
_entity_poly.pdbx_seq_one_letter_code
_entity_poly.pdbx_strand_id
1 'polypeptide(L)'
;MLTPLSSDAQQSDRELYLKQLIDRAEQAKLAEQREWHLLLHYRKRLFGGYESEQDDPGFFLSLNGKTDPSAELVATLTQFFSSEPVGRSRQPAQCAFIARYHWLKERLQFDPTRLPPFSCERFDRWYDDFEAQSISLIFPSAFLNNPASMFGHTLFRVDQKGQTEQTRILAYTINYAADVPPNAGLAYPIRGIFGSYKGYFSTIPYYLKVQKYRDIENRDIWEYRLNLTEKQMRRFLMHAWELGNAYFDYFFFKENCSYHILALLDYADPELHLTDEFMFWTVPADTVRLVVSKPGLVSDITYRPSRSTVIKRKRESLPAAERDLAHRITQDVGELNSPAFTRLVPAKQAFLLDLASDYLRYRIETTDSPKPEWKERNRAVLTARSQLRIPSEEFTVRPFAKQPELGHKMHRV
;
A
#
# COMPACT_ATOMS: atom_id res chain seq x y z
N MET A 1 54.76 -2.86 -30.57
CA MET A 1 53.33 -2.94 -30.92
C MET A 1 52.77 -4.17 -30.20
N LEU A 2 52.16 -3.97 -29.03
CA LEU A 2 51.43 -5.01 -28.32
C LEU A 2 49.96 -4.88 -28.74
N THR A 3 49.48 -5.86 -29.49
CA THR A 3 48.09 -5.98 -29.92
C THR A 3 47.17 -6.31 -28.73
N PRO A 4 45.94 -5.77 -28.68
CA PRO A 4 45.00 -6.04 -27.61
C PRO A 4 44.35 -7.42 -27.83
N LEU A 5 45.00 -8.49 -27.37
CA LEU A 5 44.45 -9.86 -27.36
C LEU A 5 43.37 -10.09 -26.27
N SER A 6 42.93 -9.04 -25.56
CA SER A 6 42.14 -9.17 -24.32
C SER A 6 40.63 -9.04 -24.49
N SER A 7 40.12 -8.35 -25.53
CA SER A 7 38.67 -8.12 -25.66
C SER A 7 37.92 -9.36 -26.16
N ASP A 8 38.46 -10.04 -27.17
CA ASP A 8 37.79 -11.16 -27.82
C ASP A 8 37.71 -12.39 -26.91
N ALA A 9 38.75 -12.63 -26.09
CA ALA A 9 38.76 -13.71 -25.12
C ALA A 9 37.76 -13.48 -23.97
N GLN A 10 37.62 -12.24 -23.49
CA GLN A 10 36.63 -11.90 -22.46
C GLN A 10 35.19 -11.96 -22.98
N GLN A 11 34.97 -11.53 -24.23
CA GLN A 11 33.66 -11.64 -24.87
C GLN A 11 33.26 -13.10 -25.09
N SER A 12 34.21 -13.94 -25.53
CA SER A 12 33.98 -15.38 -25.69
C SER A 12 33.67 -16.10 -24.36
N ASP A 13 34.35 -15.76 -23.26
CA ASP A 13 34.04 -16.35 -21.95
C ASP A 13 32.67 -15.91 -21.42
N ARG A 14 32.30 -14.64 -21.62
CA ARG A 14 30.98 -14.11 -21.25
C ARG A 14 29.85 -14.83 -21.99
N GLU A 15 29.97 -14.99 -23.30
CA GLU A 15 28.97 -15.69 -24.12
C GLU A 15 28.84 -17.16 -23.70
N LEU A 16 29.97 -17.82 -23.42
CA LEU A 16 29.99 -19.19 -22.91
C LEU A 16 29.33 -19.30 -21.53
N TYR A 17 29.58 -18.34 -20.63
CA TYR A 17 28.95 -18.34 -19.31
C TYR A 17 27.45 -18.09 -19.38
N LEU A 18 27.02 -17.12 -20.19
CA LEU A 18 25.60 -16.85 -20.42
C LEU A 18 24.88 -18.10 -20.92
N LYS A 19 25.48 -18.79 -21.91
CA LYS A 19 24.94 -20.06 -22.42
C LYS A 19 24.82 -21.11 -21.31
N GLN A 20 25.85 -21.29 -20.48
CA GLN A 20 25.80 -22.20 -19.33
C GLN A 20 24.67 -21.86 -18.35
N LEU A 21 24.43 -20.57 -18.08
CA LEU A 21 23.34 -20.14 -17.22
C LEU A 21 21.96 -20.42 -17.84
N ILE A 22 21.79 -20.18 -19.14
CA ILE A 22 20.56 -20.49 -19.88
C ILE A 22 20.30 -22.00 -19.86
N ASP A 23 21.30 -22.82 -20.21
CA ASP A 23 21.17 -24.28 -20.22
C ASP A 23 20.76 -24.82 -18.84
N ARG A 24 21.35 -24.29 -17.75
CA ARG A 24 20.97 -24.64 -16.38
C ARG A 24 19.54 -24.20 -16.04
N ALA A 25 19.13 -23.01 -16.49
CA ALA A 25 17.78 -22.51 -16.25
C ALA A 25 16.72 -23.37 -16.95
N GLU A 26 16.98 -23.80 -18.18
CA GLU A 26 16.12 -24.70 -18.94
C GLU A 26 16.05 -26.08 -18.29
N GLN A 27 17.19 -26.66 -17.90
CA GLN A 27 17.23 -27.95 -17.19
C GLN A 27 16.45 -27.93 -15.88
N ALA A 28 16.55 -26.84 -15.12
CA ALA A 28 15.81 -26.63 -13.88
C ALA A 28 14.36 -26.14 -14.10
N LYS A 29 13.95 -25.97 -15.37
CA LYS A 29 12.63 -25.46 -15.78
C LYS A 29 12.24 -24.17 -15.05
N LEU A 30 13.20 -23.26 -14.87
CA LEU A 30 12.99 -22.03 -14.08
C LEU A 30 11.85 -21.18 -14.65
N ALA A 31 11.68 -21.16 -15.97
CA ALA A 31 10.60 -20.42 -16.63
C ALA A 31 9.20 -20.94 -16.31
N GLU A 32 9.06 -22.17 -15.82
CA GLU A 32 7.78 -22.77 -15.42
C GLU A 32 7.50 -22.61 -13.90
N GLN A 33 8.50 -22.14 -13.14
CA GLN A 33 8.38 -22.05 -11.69
C GLN A 33 7.46 -20.92 -11.24
N ARG A 34 6.69 -21.18 -10.19
CA ARG A 34 5.73 -20.22 -9.62
C ARG A 34 6.38 -18.88 -9.27
N GLU A 35 7.58 -18.88 -8.69
CA GLU A 35 8.26 -17.63 -8.32
C GLU A 35 8.58 -16.75 -9.53
N TRP A 36 8.96 -17.34 -10.66
CA TRP A 36 9.14 -16.61 -11.91
C TRP A 36 7.83 -15.99 -12.39
N HIS A 37 6.75 -16.78 -12.32
CA HIS A 37 5.41 -16.30 -12.66
C HIS A 37 4.92 -15.17 -11.74
N LEU A 38 5.24 -15.20 -10.45
CA LEU A 38 4.88 -14.14 -9.52
C LEU A 38 5.66 -12.85 -9.76
N LEU A 39 6.97 -12.94 -10.01
CA LEU A 39 7.81 -11.79 -10.37
C LEU A 39 7.30 -11.06 -11.61
N LEU A 40 6.82 -11.82 -12.59
CA LEU A 40 6.35 -11.30 -13.87
C LEU A 40 4.85 -11.18 -13.98
N HIS A 41 4.09 -11.48 -12.92
CA HIS A 41 2.63 -11.44 -12.91
C HIS A 41 1.98 -12.30 -14.02
N TYR A 42 2.56 -13.45 -14.35
CA TYR A 42 1.99 -14.39 -15.32
C TYR A 42 0.76 -15.13 -14.77
N ARG A 43 -0.29 -15.19 -15.58
CA ARG A 43 -1.49 -16.00 -15.35
C ARG A 43 -1.70 -16.99 -16.47
N LYS A 44 -2.27 -18.15 -16.13
CA LYS A 44 -2.68 -19.14 -17.13
C LYS A 44 -3.83 -18.57 -17.97
N ARG A 45 -3.73 -18.68 -19.29
CA ARG A 45 -4.82 -18.33 -20.19
C ARG A 45 -5.83 -19.47 -20.29
N LEU A 46 -7.08 -19.15 -20.63
CA LEU A 46 -8.17 -20.13 -20.79
C LEU A 46 -7.85 -21.26 -21.79
N PHE A 47 -7.09 -20.93 -22.84
CA PHE A 47 -6.71 -21.87 -23.91
C PHE A 47 -5.28 -22.41 -23.76
N GLY A 48 -4.69 -22.32 -22.56
CA GLY A 48 -3.32 -22.74 -22.29
C GLY A 48 -2.26 -21.65 -22.53
N GLY A 49 -1.05 -21.89 -22.02
CA GLY A 49 0.02 -20.89 -21.98
C GLY A 49 -0.15 -19.87 -20.86
N TYR A 50 0.74 -18.88 -20.84
CA TYR A 50 0.79 -17.83 -19.83
C TYR A 50 0.75 -16.45 -20.48
N GLU A 51 0.16 -15.48 -19.78
CA GLU A 51 0.21 -14.07 -20.14
C GLU A 51 0.38 -13.25 -18.87
N SER A 52 1.26 -12.26 -18.94
CA SER A 52 1.49 -11.34 -17.85
C SER A 52 0.37 -10.30 -17.81
N GLU A 53 -0.15 -10.05 -16.60
CA GLU A 53 -1.06 -8.95 -16.32
C GLU A 53 -0.36 -7.59 -16.43
N GLN A 54 0.97 -7.55 -16.55
CA GLN A 54 1.73 -6.33 -16.69
C GLN A 54 1.67 -5.80 -18.14
N ASP A 55 1.39 -4.51 -18.30
CA ASP A 55 1.11 -3.87 -19.61
C ASP A 55 2.15 -2.85 -20.09
N ASP A 56 3.19 -2.59 -19.30
CA ASP A 56 4.28 -1.65 -19.66
C ASP A 56 5.32 -2.37 -20.52
N PRO A 57 5.52 -1.96 -21.78
CA PRO A 57 6.53 -2.58 -22.63
C PRO A 57 7.94 -2.50 -22.03
N GLY A 58 8.22 -1.50 -21.19
CA GLY A 58 9.51 -1.34 -20.52
C GLY A 58 9.72 -2.29 -19.33
N PHE A 59 8.73 -3.08 -18.92
CA PHE A 59 8.87 -4.06 -17.85
C PHE A 59 9.48 -5.39 -18.33
N PHE A 60 9.33 -5.70 -19.61
CA PHE A 60 9.87 -6.93 -20.22
C PHE A 60 11.20 -6.63 -20.91
N LEU A 61 12.13 -7.58 -20.83
CA LEU A 61 13.41 -7.54 -21.52
C LEU A 61 13.36 -8.25 -22.87
N SER A 62 12.39 -9.14 -23.07
CA SER A 62 12.06 -9.77 -24.34
C SER A 62 10.87 -9.06 -25.00
N LEU A 63 10.92 -8.92 -26.34
CA LEU A 63 9.78 -8.44 -27.13
C LEU A 63 8.53 -9.33 -26.97
N ASN A 64 8.73 -10.62 -26.72
CA ASN A 64 7.65 -11.59 -26.47
C ASN A 64 7.43 -11.84 -24.97
N GLY A 65 8.09 -11.07 -24.11
CA GLY A 65 8.13 -11.34 -22.67
C GLY A 65 6.76 -11.35 -22.02
N LYS A 66 5.78 -10.58 -22.51
CA LYS A 66 4.41 -10.61 -21.96
C LYS A 66 3.74 -11.99 -22.06
N THR A 67 4.10 -12.83 -23.03
CA THR A 67 3.42 -14.12 -23.29
C THR A 67 4.35 -15.33 -23.33
N ASP A 68 5.66 -15.12 -23.25
CA ASP A 68 6.68 -16.18 -23.29
C ASP A 68 7.62 -16.06 -22.07
N PRO A 69 7.30 -16.77 -20.97
CA PRO A 69 8.11 -16.79 -19.76
C PRO A 69 9.55 -17.25 -20.01
N SER A 70 9.79 -18.14 -20.97
CA SER A 70 11.12 -18.66 -21.30
C SER A 70 11.94 -17.61 -22.04
N ALA A 71 11.35 -16.95 -23.05
CA ALA A 71 12.03 -15.87 -23.76
C ALA A 71 12.36 -14.70 -22.82
N GLU A 72 11.47 -14.34 -21.89
CA GLU A 72 11.76 -13.31 -20.88
C GLU A 72 12.90 -13.71 -19.95
N LEU A 73 12.99 -14.99 -19.56
CA LEU A 73 14.06 -15.49 -18.69
C LEU A 73 15.41 -15.38 -19.38
N VAL A 74 15.50 -15.83 -20.63
CA VAL A 74 16.72 -15.75 -21.45
C VAL A 74 17.14 -14.30 -21.66
N ALA A 75 16.20 -13.41 -22.00
CA ALA A 75 16.48 -11.99 -22.15
C ALA A 75 16.93 -11.34 -20.83
N THR A 76 16.33 -11.74 -19.71
CA THR A 76 16.73 -11.29 -18.37
C THR A 76 18.17 -11.67 -18.05
N LEU A 77 18.54 -12.94 -18.23
CA LEU A 77 19.91 -13.40 -18.03
C LEU A 77 20.90 -12.68 -18.95
N THR A 78 20.53 -12.48 -20.21
CA THR A 78 21.37 -11.78 -21.20
C THR A 78 21.63 -10.33 -20.76
N GLN A 79 20.59 -9.63 -20.34
CA GLN A 79 20.70 -8.22 -19.96
C GLN A 79 21.45 -8.01 -18.64
N PHE A 80 21.53 -9.00 -17.75
CA PHE A 80 22.34 -8.87 -16.53
C PHE A 80 23.83 -8.68 -16.78
N PHE A 81 24.33 -9.07 -17.95
CA PHE A 81 25.72 -8.81 -18.34
C PHE A 81 25.92 -7.42 -18.98
N SER A 82 24.86 -6.65 -19.18
CA SER A 82 24.91 -5.32 -19.81
C SER A 82 24.74 -4.21 -18.79
N SER A 83 25.50 -3.13 -18.95
CA SER A 83 25.30 -1.87 -18.22
C SER A 83 24.23 -0.97 -18.87
N GLU A 84 23.70 -1.37 -20.03
CA GLU A 84 22.71 -0.57 -20.75
C GLU A 84 21.44 -0.36 -19.92
N PRO A 85 20.95 0.89 -19.80
CA PRO A 85 19.74 1.20 -19.06
C PRO A 85 18.50 0.50 -19.62
N VAL A 86 17.70 -0.11 -18.76
CA VAL A 86 16.43 -0.73 -19.12
C VAL A 86 15.25 -0.19 -18.33
N GLY A 87 14.07 -0.42 -18.87
CA GLY A 87 12.79 -0.04 -18.29
C GLY A 87 12.69 1.44 -17.94
N ARG A 88 11.69 1.76 -17.11
CA ARG A 88 11.40 3.15 -16.73
C ARG A 88 12.34 3.71 -15.68
N SER A 89 12.97 2.86 -14.85
CA SER A 89 13.98 3.33 -13.90
C SER A 89 15.24 3.83 -14.59
N ARG A 90 15.49 3.46 -15.86
CA ARG A 90 16.71 3.77 -16.62
C ARG A 90 17.97 3.39 -15.85
N GLN A 91 18.06 2.11 -15.49
CA GLN A 91 19.22 1.52 -14.77
C GLN A 91 19.60 0.18 -15.40
N PRO A 92 20.82 -0.34 -15.14
CA PRO A 92 21.17 -1.72 -15.52
C PRO A 92 20.13 -2.73 -15.02
N ALA A 93 19.92 -3.82 -15.77
CA ALA A 93 18.86 -4.78 -15.46
C ALA A 93 18.97 -5.39 -14.06
N GLN A 94 20.20 -5.60 -13.54
CA GLN A 94 20.39 -6.11 -12.17
C GLN A 94 19.76 -5.18 -11.10
N CYS A 95 19.68 -3.87 -11.36
CA CYS A 95 19.13 -2.88 -10.43
C CYS A 95 17.68 -2.50 -10.74
N ALA A 96 17.30 -2.50 -12.01
CA ALA A 96 15.90 -2.27 -12.42
C ALA A 96 15.00 -3.44 -12.00
N PHE A 97 15.53 -4.66 -12.08
CA PHE A 97 14.86 -5.92 -11.75
C PHE A 97 15.65 -6.70 -10.69
N ILE A 98 15.77 -6.09 -9.51
CA ILE A 98 16.59 -6.60 -8.40
C ILE A 98 16.04 -7.86 -7.75
N ALA A 99 14.72 -8.04 -7.69
CA ALA A 99 14.08 -9.25 -7.22
C ALA A 99 14.36 -10.41 -8.20
N ARG A 100 14.24 -10.18 -9.51
CA ARG A 100 14.61 -11.16 -10.55
C ARG A 100 16.09 -11.52 -10.47
N TYR A 101 16.98 -10.54 -10.29
CA TYR A 101 18.42 -10.77 -10.15
C TYR A 101 18.72 -11.65 -8.94
N HIS A 102 18.20 -11.30 -7.76
CA HIS A 102 18.44 -12.08 -6.56
C HIS A 102 17.86 -13.49 -6.63
N TRP A 103 16.66 -13.65 -7.21
CA TRP A 103 16.04 -14.95 -7.40
C TRP A 103 16.86 -15.85 -8.35
N LEU A 104 17.21 -15.34 -9.54
CA LEU A 104 18.02 -16.10 -10.49
C LEU A 104 19.42 -16.40 -9.96
N LYS A 105 20.02 -15.47 -9.19
CA LYS A 105 21.29 -15.69 -8.51
C LYS A 105 21.22 -16.85 -7.51
N GLU A 106 20.15 -16.91 -6.70
CA GLU A 106 19.91 -18.01 -5.75
C GLU A 106 19.69 -19.34 -6.49
N ARG A 107 18.94 -19.34 -7.60
CA ARG A 107 18.62 -20.55 -8.37
C ARG A 107 19.79 -21.10 -9.20
N LEU A 108 20.60 -20.21 -9.79
CA LEU A 108 21.66 -20.59 -10.74
C LEU A 108 23.08 -20.51 -10.16
N GLN A 109 23.22 -19.98 -8.94
CA GLN A 109 24.50 -19.83 -8.23
C GLN A 109 25.52 -19.05 -9.07
N PHE A 110 25.20 -17.78 -9.35
CA PHE A 110 26.06 -16.94 -10.18
C PHE A 110 27.48 -16.81 -9.61
N ASP A 111 28.46 -16.95 -10.49
CA ASP A 111 29.86 -16.70 -10.23
C ASP A 111 30.10 -15.18 -10.33
N PRO A 112 30.42 -14.49 -9.22
CA PRO A 112 30.58 -13.04 -9.21
C PRO A 112 31.79 -12.55 -10.01
N THR A 113 32.71 -13.43 -10.40
CA THR A 113 33.85 -13.05 -11.25
C THR A 113 33.47 -13.01 -12.74
N ARG A 114 32.52 -13.86 -13.15
CA ARG A 114 32.05 -13.97 -14.55
C ARG A 114 30.77 -13.18 -14.81
N LEU A 115 29.94 -12.99 -13.79
CA LEU A 115 28.81 -12.06 -13.77
C LEU A 115 28.92 -11.13 -12.53
N PRO A 116 29.70 -10.05 -12.62
CA PRO A 116 29.87 -9.12 -11.52
C PRO A 116 28.56 -8.46 -11.10
N PRO A 117 28.27 -8.36 -9.78
CA PRO A 117 27.13 -7.59 -9.30
C PRO A 117 27.35 -6.10 -9.55
N PHE A 118 26.32 -5.40 -10.06
CA PHE A 118 26.31 -3.94 -10.07
C PHE A 118 26.03 -3.38 -8.67
N SER A 119 26.56 -2.20 -8.37
CA SER A 119 26.14 -1.40 -7.21
C SER A 119 24.81 -0.72 -7.53
N CYS A 120 23.77 -1.03 -6.76
CA CYS A 120 22.41 -0.54 -7.00
C CYS A 120 22.03 0.56 -6.00
N GLU A 121 22.87 1.60 -5.90
CA GLU A 121 22.78 2.66 -4.87
C GLU A 121 21.40 3.33 -4.72
N ARG A 122 20.62 3.39 -5.79
CA ARG A 122 19.25 3.93 -5.73
C ARG A 122 18.31 2.99 -4.99
N PHE A 123 18.40 1.68 -5.24
CA PHE A 123 17.65 0.69 -4.49
C PHE A 123 18.16 0.61 -3.06
N ASP A 124 19.47 0.58 -2.85
CA ASP A 124 20.05 0.42 -1.51
C ASP A 124 19.61 1.57 -0.59
N ARG A 125 19.72 2.83 -1.06
CA ARG A 125 19.18 3.99 -0.33
C ARG A 125 17.68 3.89 -0.10
N TRP A 126 16.91 3.54 -1.13
CA TRP A 126 15.46 3.41 -1.01
C TRP A 126 15.06 2.35 0.01
N TYR A 127 15.76 1.22 0.05
CA TYR A 127 15.53 0.13 0.99
C TYR A 127 15.93 0.53 2.42
N ASP A 128 17.08 1.19 2.57
CA ASP A 128 17.59 1.66 3.86
C ASP A 128 16.71 2.76 4.46
N ASP A 129 16.18 3.69 3.64
CA ASP A 129 15.26 4.75 4.06
C ASP A 129 13.96 4.20 4.71
N PHE A 130 13.57 2.95 4.42
CA PHE A 130 12.44 2.32 5.08
C PHE A 130 12.73 1.84 6.50
N GLU A 131 13.99 1.57 6.84
CA GLU A 131 14.41 0.90 8.09
C GLU A 131 13.41 -0.19 8.54
N ALA A 132 12.97 -1.02 7.59
CA ALA A 132 11.76 -1.82 7.74
C ALA A 132 11.89 -2.84 8.87
N GLN A 133 10.91 -2.84 9.79
CA GLN A 133 10.78 -3.82 10.87
C GLN A 133 9.59 -4.74 10.66
N SER A 134 8.47 -4.22 10.15
CA SER A 134 7.30 -5.03 9.80
C SER A 134 6.49 -4.39 8.68
N ILE A 135 5.59 -5.18 8.09
CA ILE A 135 4.62 -4.71 7.10
C ILE A 135 3.22 -4.87 7.69
N SER A 136 2.40 -3.84 7.54
CA SER A 136 1.00 -3.86 7.97
C SER A 136 0.07 -3.67 6.76
N LEU A 137 -0.92 -4.54 6.61
CA LEU A 137 -2.01 -4.35 5.65
C LEU A 137 -3.00 -3.34 6.25
N ILE A 138 -3.26 -2.26 5.53
CA ILE A 138 -4.16 -1.19 5.97
C ILE A 138 -5.43 -1.22 5.14
N PHE A 139 -6.58 -1.22 5.81
CA PHE A 139 -7.89 -1.22 5.20
C PHE A 139 -8.74 -0.05 5.73
N PRO A 140 -8.85 1.05 4.97
CA PRO A 140 -9.88 2.05 5.20
C PRO A 140 -11.27 1.53 4.79
N SER A 141 -12.22 1.56 5.72
CA SER A 141 -13.59 1.05 5.54
C SER A 141 -14.32 1.69 4.36
N ALA A 142 -15.37 1.07 3.82
CA ALA A 142 -16.17 1.60 2.71
C ALA A 142 -16.59 3.08 2.90
N PHE A 143 -16.54 3.86 1.82
CA PHE A 143 -17.03 5.24 1.77
C PHE A 143 -18.12 5.39 0.70
N LEU A 144 -19.38 5.32 1.15
CA LEU A 144 -20.55 5.29 0.27
C LEU A 144 -20.75 6.59 -0.53
N ASN A 145 -20.20 7.72 -0.06
CA ASN A 145 -20.33 9.01 -0.72
C ASN A 145 -19.40 9.16 -1.94
N ASN A 146 -18.54 8.17 -2.22
CA ASN A 146 -17.71 8.15 -3.42
C ASN A 146 -17.73 6.76 -4.06
N PRO A 147 -18.29 6.59 -5.28
CA PRO A 147 -18.33 5.31 -5.99
C PRO A 147 -16.95 4.66 -6.14
N ALA A 148 -15.88 5.46 -6.29
CA ALA A 148 -14.49 5.00 -6.38
C ALA A 148 -13.97 4.29 -5.12
N SER A 149 -14.56 4.60 -3.97
CA SER A 149 -14.13 4.17 -2.63
C SER A 149 -15.21 3.39 -1.89
N MET A 150 -16.29 3.05 -2.60
CA MET A 150 -17.49 2.42 -2.05
C MET A 150 -17.20 1.03 -1.47
N PHE A 151 -16.17 0.34 -1.97
CA PHE A 151 -15.82 -1.02 -1.52
C PHE A 151 -14.64 -1.08 -0.55
N GLY A 152 -14.09 0.06 -0.14
CA GLY A 152 -12.84 0.10 0.60
C GLY A 152 -11.64 0.24 -0.32
N HIS A 153 -10.45 0.30 0.28
CA HIS A 153 -9.16 0.27 -0.42
C HIS A 153 -8.18 -0.50 0.45
N THR A 154 -7.15 -1.11 -0.14
CA THR A 154 -6.06 -1.71 0.63
C THR A 154 -4.73 -1.12 0.20
N LEU A 155 -3.86 -0.93 1.18
CA LEU A 155 -2.49 -0.47 0.99
C LEU A 155 -1.61 -1.13 2.05
N PHE A 156 -0.31 -1.22 1.81
CA PHE A 156 0.62 -1.62 2.85
C PHE A 156 1.26 -0.41 3.50
N ARG A 157 1.54 -0.51 4.79
CA ARG A 157 2.44 0.38 5.51
C ARG A 157 3.70 -0.40 5.86
N VAL A 158 4.86 0.20 5.65
CA VAL A 158 6.16 -0.34 6.05
C VAL A 158 6.53 0.34 7.36
N ASP A 159 6.43 -0.40 8.46
CA ASP A 159 6.70 0.08 9.81
C ASP A 159 8.21 0.09 10.08
N GLN A 160 8.75 1.23 10.50
CA GLN A 160 10.18 1.37 10.82
C GLN A 160 10.51 0.83 12.22
N LYS A 161 11.78 0.48 12.42
CA LYS A 161 12.32 0.11 13.74
C LYS A 161 12.05 1.21 14.78
N GLY A 162 11.57 0.80 15.96
CA GLY A 162 11.38 1.71 17.10
C GLY A 162 10.17 2.66 16.98
N GLN A 163 9.33 2.49 15.95
CA GLN A 163 8.07 3.24 15.88
C GLN A 163 7.09 2.82 16.97
N THR A 164 6.37 3.81 17.51
CA THR A 164 5.27 3.65 18.44
C THR A 164 3.94 3.88 17.73
N GLU A 165 2.83 3.67 18.45
CA GLU A 165 1.50 3.98 17.93
C GLU A 165 1.31 5.44 17.49
N GLN A 166 2.05 6.36 18.11
CA GLN A 166 2.02 7.78 17.83
C GLN A 166 2.92 8.15 16.65
N THR A 167 4.08 7.49 16.51
CA THR A 167 5.06 7.82 15.46
C THR A 167 4.87 7.03 14.16
N ARG A 168 4.08 5.94 14.15
CA ARG A 168 3.76 5.17 12.92
C ARG A 168 3.15 6.00 11.79
N ILE A 169 2.62 7.20 12.09
CA ILE A 169 2.12 8.13 11.08
C ILE A 169 3.21 8.65 10.13
N LEU A 170 4.48 8.57 10.55
CA LEU A 170 5.66 8.94 9.77
C LEU A 170 6.14 7.84 8.82
N ALA A 171 5.60 6.63 8.94
CA ALA A 171 5.92 5.51 8.06
C ALA A 171 5.55 5.81 6.60
N TYR A 172 6.15 5.05 5.68
CA TYR A 172 5.78 5.07 4.28
C TYR A 172 4.77 3.96 3.95
N THR A 173 3.98 4.20 2.90
CA THR A 173 3.00 3.24 2.39
C THR A 173 3.36 2.80 0.99
N ILE A 174 3.07 1.54 0.67
CA ILE A 174 3.09 1.02 -0.71
C ILE A 174 1.64 0.90 -1.14
N ASN A 175 1.30 1.68 -2.17
CA ASN A 175 -0.06 1.86 -2.63
C ASN A 175 -0.15 1.66 -4.14
N TYR A 176 -1.15 0.91 -4.59
CA TYR A 176 -1.50 0.81 -6.00
C TYR A 176 -2.77 1.61 -6.28
N ALA A 177 -2.73 2.49 -7.28
CA ALA A 177 -3.89 3.29 -7.66
C ALA A 177 -3.87 3.63 -9.16
N ALA A 178 -5.06 3.83 -9.72
CA ALA A 178 -5.24 4.38 -11.06
C ALA A 178 -4.72 5.82 -11.14
N ASP A 179 -3.98 6.13 -12.21
CA ASP A 179 -3.69 7.50 -12.61
C ASP A 179 -4.90 8.09 -13.34
N VAL A 180 -5.54 9.06 -12.70
CA VAL A 180 -6.84 9.59 -13.12
C VAL A 180 -6.67 11.08 -13.40
N PRO A 181 -6.97 11.54 -14.63
CA PRO A 181 -6.91 12.95 -14.95
C PRO A 181 -7.88 13.77 -14.08
N PRO A 182 -7.53 15.02 -13.69
CA PRO A 182 -8.34 15.85 -12.78
C PRO A 182 -9.79 16.08 -13.22
N ASN A 183 -10.09 15.96 -14.52
CA ASN A 183 -11.39 16.29 -15.12
C ASN A 183 -12.17 15.04 -15.60
N ALA A 184 -11.96 13.88 -14.99
CA ALA A 184 -12.58 12.63 -15.46
C ALA A 184 -14.14 12.62 -15.36
N GLY A 185 -14.74 13.41 -14.46
CA GLY A 185 -16.20 13.60 -14.38
C GLY A 185 -17.01 12.29 -14.36
N LEU A 186 -18.16 12.26 -15.03
CA LEU A 186 -19.03 11.08 -15.20
C LEU A 186 -18.37 9.96 -16.04
N ALA A 187 -17.28 10.23 -16.78
CA ALA A 187 -16.55 9.20 -17.51
C ALA A 187 -15.69 8.32 -16.59
N TYR A 188 -15.45 8.76 -15.35
CA TYR A 188 -14.65 8.06 -14.34
C TYR A 188 -15.11 6.62 -14.05
N PRO A 189 -16.37 6.35 -13.64
CA PRO A 189 -16.81 4.98 -13.38
C PRO A 189 -16.86 4.13 -14.66
N ILE A 190 -17.29 4.69 -15.80
CA ILE A 190 -17.37 3.94 -17.07
C ILE A 190 -15.98 3.49 -17.51
N ARG A 191 -15.00 4.40 -17.53
CA ARG A 191 -13.62 4.12 -17.91
C ARG A 191 -12.91 3.16 -16.94
N GLY A 192 -13.22 3.25 -15.65
CA GLY A 192 -12.73 2.34 -14.63
C GLY A 192 -13.29 0.92 -14.75
N ILE A 193 -14.54 0.76 -15.19
CA ILE A 193 -15.12 -0.56 -15.46
C ILE A 193 -14.44 -1.25 -16.65
N PHE A 194 -14.06 -0.49 -17.67
CA PHE A 194 -13.44 -1.01 -18.91
C PHE A 194 -11.90 -1.04 -18.92
N GLY A 195 -11.22 -0.76 -17.79
CA GLY A 195 -9.75 -0.93 -17.72
C GLY A 195 -8.92 0.22 -18.32
N SER A 196 -9.54 1.33 -18.68
CA SER A 196 -8.88 2.38 -19.50
C SER A 196 -7.98 3.35 -18.73
N TYR A 197 -7.69 3.06 -17.46
CA TYR A 197 -6.73 3.83 -16.65
C TYR A 197 -5.48 3.00 -16.43
N LYS A 198 -4.31 3.64 -16.42
CA LYS A 198 -3.07 2.99 -16.01
C LYS A 198 -2.96 3.02 -14.50
N GLY A 199 -2.77 1.87 -13.87
CA GLY A 199 -2.51 1.77 -12.44
C GLY A 199 -1.03 1.64 -12.14
N TYR A 200 -0.58 2.32 -11.08
CA TYR A 200 0.81 2.39 -10.68
C TYR A 200 0.99 2.08 -9.20
N PHE A 201 2.11 1.41 -8.88
CA PHE A 201 2.62 1.35 -7.52
C PHE A 201 3.30 2.67 -7.16
N SER A 202 3.09 3.11 -5.93
CA SER A 202 3.59 4.38 -5.41
C SER A 202 3.95 4.26 -3.94
N THR A 203 5.00 4.97 -3.54
CA THR A 203 5.42 5.12 -2.14
C THR A 203 4.97 6.48 -1.63
N ILE A 204 4.08 6.50 -0.64
CA ILE A 204 3.45 7.74 -0.13
C ILE A 204 3.56 7.77 1.39
N PRO A 205 3.93 8.92 2.01
CA PRO A 205 3.91 9.06 3.46
C PRO A 205 2.53 8.74 4.08
N TYR A 206 2.51 7.98 5.17
CA TYR A 206 1.28 7.47 5.76
C TYR A 206 0.40 8.59 6.33
N TYR A 207 0.98 9.68 6.86
CA TYR A 207 0.22 10.82 7.37
C TYR A 207 -0.74 11.43 6.34
N LEU A 208 -0.34 11.48 5.06
CA LEU A 208 -1.19 11.97 3.97
C LEU A 208 -2.39 11.04 3.74
N LYS A 209 -2.18 9.72 3.86
CA LYS A 209 -3.26 8.73 3.73
C LYS A 209 -4.19 8.76 4.93
N VAL A 210 -3.67 8.92 6.15
CA VAL A 210 -4.49 9.08 7.35
C VAL A 210 -5.32 10.37 7.25
N GLN A 211 -4.72 11.49 6.84
CA GLN A 211 -5.46 12.74 6.65
C GLN A 211 -6.57 12.58 5.61
N LYS A 212 -6.29 11.97 4.46
CA LYS A 212 -7.30 11.71 3.44
C LYS A 212 -8.43 10.81 3.95
N TYR A 213 -8.12 9.63 4.46
CA TYR A 213 -9.14 8.63 4.78
C TYR A 213 -9.84 8.90 6.11
N ARG A 214 -9.10 9.21 7.17
CA ARG A 214 -9.65 9.38 8.53
C ARG A 214 -10.26 10.76 8.72
N ASP A 215 -9.57 11.81 8.28
CA ASP A 215 -9.93 13.19 8.62
C ASP A 215 -10.93 13.77 7.61
N ILE A 216 -10.64 13.62 6.30
CA ILE A 216 -11.48 14.16 5.23
C ILE A 216 -12.63 13.19 4.91
N GLU A 217 -12.32 11.96 4.51
CA GLU A 217 -13.35 10.98 4.12
C GLU A 217 -14.09 10.37 5.33
N ASN A 218 -13.60 10.60 6.56
CA ASN A 218 -14.22 10.11 7.80
C ASN A 218 -14.44 8.59 7.85
N ARG A 219 -13.45 7.84 7.37
CA ARG A 219 -13.44 6.38 7.31
C ARG A 219 -12.64 5.80 8.47
N ASP A 220 -13.21 4.76 9.07
CA ASP A 220 -12.48 3.97 10.05
C ASP A 220 -11.41 3.15 9.34
N ILE A 221 -10.29 2.89 10.02
CA ILE A 221 -9.16 2.16 9.45
C ILE A 221 -8.88 0.94 10.32
N TRP A 222 -8.72 -0.21 9.67
CA TRP A 222 -8.21 -1.44 10.28
C TRP A 222 -6.79 -1.69 9.79
N GLU A 223 -5.89 -1.98 10.72
CA GLU A 223 -4.46 -2.21 10.46
C GLU A 223 -4.13 -3.64 10.89
N TYR A 224 -3.66 -4.49 9.97
CA TYR A 224 -3.32 -5.89 10.22
C TYR A 224 -1.81 -6.05 10.12
N ARG A 225 -1.14 -6.25 11.25
CA ARG A 225 0.31 -6.43 11.28
C ARG A 225 0.67 -7.83 10.79
N LEU A 226 1.45 -7.90 9.72
CA LEU A 226 1.85 -9.18 9.13
C LEU A 226 3.08 -9.75 9.85
N ASN A 227 3.09 -11.07 10.02
CA ASN A 227 4.17 -11.83 10.61
C ASN A 227 5.15 -12.34 9.54
N LEU A 228 5.75 -11.40 8.80
CA LEU A 228 6.73 -11.73 7.76
C LEU A 228 8.13 -11.85 8.38
N THR A 229 8.87 -12.88 7.96
CA THR A 229 10.30 -13.00 8.26
C THR A 229 11.10 -11.92 7.55
N GLU A 230 12.34 -11.68 7.99
CA GLU A 230 13.25 -10.74 7.33
C GLU A 230 13.48 -11.08 5.84
N LYS A 231 13.62 -12.37 5.51
CA LYS A 231 13.74 -12.83 4.11
C LYS A 231 12.50 -12.48 3.29
N GLN A 232 11.30 -12.73 3.82
CA GLN A 232 10.03 -12.41 3.15
C GLN A 232 9.85 -10.90 2.98
N MET A 233 10.18 -10.09 4.00
CA MET A 233 10.12 -8.64 3.93
C MET A 233 11.10 -8.06 2.91
N ARG A 234 12.33 -8.60 2.82
CA ARG A 234 13.30 -8.20 1.78
C ARG A 234 12.79 -8.54 0.38
N ARG A 235 12.23 -9.74 0.18
CA ARG A 235 11.61 -10.14 -1.11
C ARG A 235 10.46 -9.21 -1.49
N PHE A 236 9.59 -8.92 -0.53
CA PHE A 236 8.47 -8.00 -0.71
C PHE A 236 8.94 -6.62 -1.21
N LEU A 237 9.93 -6.02 -0.55
CA LEU A 237 10.42 -4.68 -0.89
C LEU A 237 11.20 -4.65 -2.22
N MET A 238 11.99 -5.70 -2.50
CA MET A 238 12.63 -5.85 -3.82
C MET A 238 11.59 -5.89 -4.95
N HIS A 239 10.49 -6.64 -4.77
CA HIS A 239 9.44 -6.69 -5.79
C HIS A 239 8.67 -5.38 -5.90
N ALA A 240 8.35 -4.74 -4.77
CA ALA A 240 7.73 -3.41 -4.77
C ALA A 240 8.58 -2.36 -5.53
N TRP A 241 9.92 -2.46 -5.46
CA TRP A 241 10.83 -1.65 -6.25
C TRP A 241 10.70 -1.92 -7.76
N GLU A 242 10.68 -3.19 -8.18
CA GLU A 242 10.50 -3.54 -9.59
C GLU A 242 9.17 -3.02 -10.15
N LEU A 243 8.10 -3.15 -9.36
CA LEU A 243 6.76 -2.70 -9.75
C LEU A 243 6.62 -1.17 -9.85
N GLY A 244 7.54 -0.42 -9.24
CA GLY A 244 7.67 1.02 -9.50
C GLY A 244 8.00 1.35 -10.96
N ASN A 245 8.53 0.38 -11.72
CA ASN A 245 8.84 0.51 -13.15
C ASN A 245 7.72 0.03 -14.07
N ALA A 246 6.58 -0.38 -13.51
CA ALA A 246 5.49 -1.04 -14.22
C ALA A 246 4.19 -0.22 -14.16
N TYR A 247 3.30 -0.43 -15.14
CA TYR A 247 1.87 -0.13 -15.01
C TYR A 247 1.04 -1.36 -15.37
N PHE A 248 -0.19 -1.39 -14.90
CA PHE A 248 -1.17 -2.40 -15.29
C PHE A 248 -2.43 -1.67 -15.73
N ASP A 249 -3.18 -2.22 -16.67
CA ASP A 249 -4.49 -1.70 -17.04
C ASP A 249 -5.45 -1.89 -15.85
N TYR A 250 -5.98 -0.78 -15.32
CA TYR A 250 -6.70 -0.74 -14.06
C TYR A 250 -8.19 -0.94 -14.29
N PHE A 251 -8.70 -2.12 -13.91
CA PHE A 251 -10.14 -2.38 -13.88
C PHE A 251 -10.69 -2.19 -12.45
N PHE A 252 -11.89 -1.64 -12.30
CA PHE A 252 -12.46 -1.37 -10.98
C PHE A 252 -12.85 -2.65 -10.24
N PHE A 253 -13.24 -3.67 -11.00
CA PHE A 253 -13.82 -4.90 -10.47
C PHE A 253 -12.86 -6.10 -10.48
N LYS A 254 -11.77 -6.01 -11.24
CA LYS A 254 -10.72 -7.02 -11.41
C LYS A 254 -9.37 -6.29 -11.49
N GLU A 255 -8.24 -6.89 -11.12
CA GLU A 255 -6.92 -6.22 -11.26
C GLU A 255 -6.88 -4.82 -10.59
N ASN A 256 -7.63 -4.68 -9.50
CA ASN A 256 -7.70 -3.43 -8.75
C ASN A 256 -6.61 -3.36 -7.67
N CYS A 257 -6.59 -2.27 -6.92
CA CYS A 257 -5.68 -2.07 -5.79
C CYS A 257 -5.61 -3.22 -4.80
N SER A 258 -6.72 -3.91 -4.56
CA SER A 258 -6.77 -5.00 -3.60
C SER A 258 -6.30 -6.33 -4.17
N TYR A 259 -6.22 -6.44 -5.48
CA TYR A 259 -5.65 -7.59 -6.16
C TYR A 259 -4.12 -7.49 -6.27
N HIS A 260 -3.60 -6.41 -6.89
CA HIS A 260 -2.15 -6.30 -7.16
C HIS A 260 -1.30 -6.23 -5.89
N ILE A 261 -1.86 -5.71 -4.81
CA ILE A 261 -1.24 -5.74 -3.48
C ILE A 261 -1.02 -7.17 -2.98
N LEU A 262 -1.92 -8.13 -3.25
CA LEU A 262 -1.73 -9.52 -2.83
C LEU A 262 -0.57 -10.19 -3.57
N ALA A 263 -0.29 -9.79 -4.81
CA ALA A 263 0.84 -10.33 -5.58
C ALA A 263 2.20 -10.03 -4.91
N LEU A 264 2.32 -8.91 -4.19
CA LEU A 264 3.52 -8.62 -3.39
C LEU A 264 3.69 -9.63 -2.25
N LEU A 265 2.60 -10.04 -1.60
CA LEU A 265 2.64 -11.06 -0.54
C LEU A 265 2.89 -12.46 -1.11
N ASP A 266 2.26 -12.80 -2.23
CA ASP A 266 2.54 -14.07 -2.90
C ASP A 266 4.01 -14.17 -3.32
N TYR A 267 4.63 -13.10 -3.81
CA TYR A 267 6.07 -13.18 -4.10
C TYR A 267 6.93 -13.24 -2.83
N ALA A 268 6.54 -12.54 -1.77
CA ALA A 268 7.22 -12.60 -0.48
C ALA A 268 7.21 -14.03 0.08
N ASP A 269 6.06 -14.71 -0.02
CA ASP A 269 5.85 -16.10 0.36
C ASP A 269 4.99 -16.84 -0.70
N PRO A 270 5.64 -17.56 -1.63
CA PRO A 270 4.97 -18.23 -2.75
C PRO A 270 3.89 -19.25 -2.35
N GLU A 271 3.97 -19.79 -1.13
CA GLU A 271 3.04 -20.80 -0.63
C GLU A 271 1.69 -20.21 -0.18
N LEU A 272 1.55 -18.88 -0.14
CA LEU A 272 0.30 -18.26 0.31
C LEU A 272 -0.85 -18.41 -0.69
N HIS A 273 -0.56 -18.46 -1.99
CA HIS A 273 -1.56 -18.60 -3.06
C HIS A 273 -2.75 -17.64 -2.95
N LEU A 274 -2.51 -16.37 -2.56
CA LEU A 274 -3.56 -15.39 -2.31
C LEU A 274 -4.26 -14.93 -3.59
N THR A 275 -3.49 -14.65 -4.63
CA THR A 275 -4.05 -14.13 -5.89
C THR A 275 -4.82 -15.19 -6.69
N ASP A 276 -4.53 -16.47 -6.45
CA ASP A 276 -5.17 -17.60 -7.14
C ASP A 276 -6.66 -17.72 -6.78
N GLU A 277 -7.08 -17.14 -5.65
CA GLU A 277 -8.47 -17.12 -5.17
C GLU A 277 -9.35 -16.04 -5.86
N PHE A 278 -8.77 -15.15 -6.68
CA PHE A 278 -9.46 -13.96 -7.21
C PHE A 278 -9.51 -13.90 -8.76
N MET A 279 -9.97 -14.97 -9.41
CA MET A 279 -9.95 -15.05 -10.89
C MET A 279 -10.91 -14.11 -11.63
N PHE A 280 -12.06 -13.74 -11.03
CA PHE A 280 -13.13 -13.01 -11.73
C PHE A 280 -13.38 -11.61 -11.17
N TRP A 281 -13.42 -11.49 -9.85
CA TRP A 281 -13.74 -10.25 -9.15
C TRP A 281 -12.89 -10.14 -7.89
N THR A 282 -12.47 -8.93 -7.52
CA THR A 282 -11.72 -8.71 -6.28
C THR A 282 -12.40 -7.63 -5.44
N VAL A 283 -12.97 -8.05 -4.31
CA VAL A 283 -13.56 -7.13 -3.32
C VAL A 283 -12.53 -6.89 -2.20
N PRO A 284 -12.17 -5.63 -1.87
CA PRO A 284 -11.17 -5.33 -0.85
C PRO A 284 -11.39 -5.98 0.52
N ALA A 285 -12.64 -6.13 0.97
CA ALA A 285 -12.92 -6.80 2.24
C ALA A 285 -12.64 -8.32 2.18
N ASP A 286 -12.82 -8.95 1.01
CA ASP A 286 -12.55 -10.37 0.82
C ASP A 286 -11.05 -10.65 0.77
N THR A 287 -10.23 -9.70 0.28
CA THR A 287 -8.77 -9.82 0.31
C THR A 287 -8.23 -9.76 1.74
N VAL A 288 -8.76 -8.85 2.56
CA VAL A 288 -8.46 -8.81 4.01
C VAL A 288 -8.88 -10.12 4.67
N ARG A 289 -10.08 -10.63 4.38
CA ARG A 289 -10.55 -11.92 4.93
C ARG A 289 -9.61 -13.07 4.57
N LEU A 290 -9.14 -13.12 3.32
CA LEU A 290 -8.21 -14.15 2.87
C LEU A 290 -6.86 -14.05 3.58
N VAL A 291 -6.32 -12.84 3.75
CA VAL A 291 -5.05 -12.62 4.48
C VAL A 291 -5.19 -13.06 5.94
N VAL A 292 -6.28 -12.69 6.60
CA VAL A 292 -6.55 -13.07 8.00
C VAL A 292 -6.79 -14.58 8.15
N SER A 293 -7.32 -15.25 7.13
CA SER A 293 -7.58 -16.69 7.19
C SER A 293 -6.32 -17.55 7.05
N LYS A 294 -5.20 -17.00 6.56
CA LYS A 294 -3.92 -17.71 6.47
C LYS A 294 -3.31 -17.86 7.88
N PRO A 295 -3.12 -19.10 8.38
CA PRO A 295 -2.61 -19.32 9.73
C PRO A 295 -1.26 -18.64 9.95
N GLY A 296 -1.17 -17.84 11.01
CA GLY A 296 0.08 -17.20 11.43
C GLY A 296 0.54 -16.03 10.55
N LEU A 297 -0.19 -15.66 9.48
CA LEU A 297 0.18 -14.53 8.63
C LEU A 297 -0.09 -13.17 9.29
N VAL A 298 -1.17 -13.05 10.07
CA VAL A 298 -1.51 -11.84 10.84
C VAL A 298 -1.16 -12.06 12.31
N SER A 299 -0.38 -11.14 12.87
CA SER A 299 0.08 -11.17 14.27
C SER A 299 -0.73 -10.28 15.20
N ASP A 300 -1.21 -9.14 14.70
CA ASP A 300 -1.98 -8.16 15.48
C ASP A 300 -2.99 -7.43 14.58
N ILE A 301 -4.10 -6.99 15.17
CA ILE A 301 -5.13 -6.20 14.50
C ILE A 301 -5.40 -4.93 15.32
N THR A 302 -5.02 -3.78 14.77
CA THR A 302 -5.26 -2.48 15.39
C THR A 302 -6.41 -1.74 14.70
N TYR A 303 -7.27 -1.10 15.50
CA TYR A 303 -8.36 -0.25 15.01
C TYR A 303 -8.02 1.23 15.20
N ARG A 304 -8.16 2.01 14.12
CA ARG A 304 -8.01 3.46 14.12
C ARG A 304 -9.35 4.12 13.75
N PRO A 305 -10.03 4.77 14.71
CA PRO A 305 -11.33 5.37 14.45
C PRO A 305 -11.23 6.61 13.54
N SER A 306 -12.24 6.80 12.72
CA SER A 306 -12.51 8.07 12.04
C SER A 306 -12.85 9.17 13.04
N ARG A 307 -12.69 10.43 12.62
CA ARG A 307 -13.12 11.56 13.44
C ARG A 307 -14.62 11.49 13.75
N SER A 308 -15.44 11.09 12.77
CA SER A 308 -16.88 10.88 12.97
C SER A 308 -17.18 9.84 14.06
N THR A 309 -16.45 8.73 14.11
CA THR A 309 -16.60 7.70 15.14
C THR A 309 -16.17 8.22 16.51
N VAL A 310 -15.04 8.93 16.60
CA VAL A 310 -14.58 9.58 17.85
C VAL A 310 -15.67 10.51 18.40
N ILE A 311 -16.21 11.41 17.56
CA ILE A 311 -17.26 12.36 17.95
C ILE A 311 -18.50 11.62 18.47
N LYS A 312 -18.98 10.62 17.73
CA LYS A 312 -20.18 9.85 18.10
C LYS A 312 -19.99 9.11 19.42
N ARG A 313 -18.86 8.42 19.61
CA ARG A 313 -18.57 7.67 20.85
C ARG A 313 -18.39 8.59 22.05
N LYS A 314 -17.63 9.68 21.91
CA LYS A 314 -17.50 10.69 22.97
C LYS A 314 -18.87 11.27 23.33
N ARG A 315 -19.70 11.62 22.34
CA ARG A 315 -21.07 12.10 22.58
C ARG A 315 -21.95 11.06 23.28
N GLU A 316 -21.91 9.79 22.90
CA GLU A 316 -22.67 8.70 23.55
C GLU A 316 -22.29 8.51 25.03
N SER A 317 -21.04 8.80 25.39
CA SER A 317 -20.56 8.67 26.77
C SER A 317 -21.00 9.79 27.73
N LEU A 318 -21.61 10.86 27.20
CA LEU A 318 -21.97 12.05 27.98
C LEU A 318 -23.46 12.05 28.40
N PRO A 319 -23.79 12.54 29.60
CA PRO A 319 -25.17 12.87 29.99
C PRO A 319 -25.84 13.86 29.01
N ALA A 320 -27.17 13.86 28.94
CA ALA A 320 -27.94 14.76 28.07
C ALA A 320 -27.51 16.23 28.19
N ALA A 321 -27.42 16.75 29.42
CA ALA A 321 -27.03 18.14 29.66
C ALA A 321 -25.61 18.48 29.16
N GLU A 322 -24.65 17.57 29.32
CA GLU A 322 -23.27 17.75 28.85
C GLU A 322 -23.18 17.65 27.32
N ARG A 323 -23.98 16.77 26.69
CA ARG A 323 -24.09 16.69 25.21
C ARG A 323 -24.62 17.99 24.63
N ASP A 324 -25.67 18.54 25.23
CA ASP A 324 -26.29 19.78 24.79
C ASP A 324 -25.34 20.96 24.99
N LEU A 325 -24.64 21.01 26.13
CA LEU A 325 -23.61 22.02 26.38
C LEU A 325 -22.48 21.95 25.36
N ALA A 326 -21.93 20.77 25.08
CA ALA A 326 -20.91 20.60 24.05
C ALA A 326 -21.39 21.09 22.69
N HIS A 327 -22.65 20.80 22.31
CA HIS A 327 -23.22 21.31 21.07
C HIS A 327 -23.35 22.83 21.08
N ARG A 328 -23.86 23.44 22.15
CA ARG A 328 -23.99 24.90 22.25
C ARG A 328 -22.65 25.62 22.14
N ILE A 329 -21.58 25.09 22.74
CA ILE A 329 -20.20 25.62 22.59
C ILE A 329 -19.78 25.71 21.11
N THR A 330 -20.20 24.77 20.26
CA THR A 330 -19.90 24.80 18.82
C THR A 330 -20.69 25.86 18.04
N GLN A 331 -21.83 26.31 18.59
CA GLN A 331 -22.68 27.35 18.00
C GLN A 331 -22.33 28.74 18.51
N ASP A 332 -22.02 28.85 19.80
CA ASP A 332 -21.66 30.10 20.48
C ASP A 332 -20.54 29.86 21.52
N VAL A 333 -19.40 30.52 21.31
CA VAL A 333 -18.25 30.47 22.21
C VAL A 333 -18.49 31.22 23.53
N GLY A 334 -19.55 32.04 23.62
CA GLY A 334 -19.98 32.65 24.87
C GLY A 334 -20.33 31.64 25.97
N GLU A 335 -20.73 30.42 25.59
CA GLU A 335 -21.02 29.31 26.51
C GLU A 335 -19.80 28.88 27.34
N LEU A 336 -18.57 29.22 26.91
CA LEU A 336 -17.34 28.99 27.68
C LEU A 336 -17.31 29.77 29.00
N ASN A 337 -18.10 30.85 29.12
CA ASN A 337 -18.24 31.63 30.36
C ASN A 337 -19.50 31.25 31.15
N SER A 338 -20.31 30.32 30.64
CA SER A 338 -21.57 29.93 31.30
C SER A 338 -21.29 29.23 32.65
N PRO A 339 -22.18 29.36 33.66
CA PRO A 339 -22.09 28.56 34.88
C PRO A 339 -22.15 27.05 34.62
N ALA A 340 -22.85 26.63 33.55
CA ALA A 340 -22.95 25.24 33.15
C ALA A 340 -21.59 24.64 32.73
N PHE A 341 -20.71 25.45 32.14
CA PHE A 341 -19.36 25.03 31.77
C PHE A 341 -18.35 25.27 32.89
N THR A 342 -18.32 26.48 33.48
CA THR A 342 -17.30 26.89 34.46
C THR A 342 -17.36 26.12 35.77
N ARG A 343 -18.52 25.55 36.14
CA ARG A 343 -18.69 24.70 37.33
C ARG A 343 -18.27 23.24 37.12
N LEU A 344 -18.03 22.80 35.88
CA LEU A 344 -17.53 21.46 35.62
C LEU A 344 -16.10 21.33 36.13
N VAL A 345 -15.74 20.12 36.59
CA VAL A 345 -14.35 19.82 36.92
C VAL A 345 -13.45 19.96 35.68
N PRO A 346 -12.17 20.35 35.82
CA PRO A 346 -11.29 20.62 34.68
C PRO A 346 -11.21 19.48 33.64
N ALA A 347 -11.18 18.23 34.09
CA ALA A 347 -11.19 17.06 33.19
C ALA A 347 -12.43 17.01 32.28
N LYS A 348 -13.61 17.35 32.83
CA LYS A 348 -14.87 17.43 32.07
C LYS A 348 -14.86 18.61 31.11
N GLN A 349 -14.35 19.76 31.52
CA GLN A 349 -14.17 20.91 30.64
C GLN A 349 -13.29 20.53 29.45
N ALA A 350 -12.13 19.91 29.70
CA ALA A 350 -11.22 19.43 28.66
C ALA A 350 -11.93 18.47 27.70
N PHE A 351 -12.67 17.48 28.21
CA PHE A 351 -13.41 16.52 27.39
C PHE A 351 -14.45 17.19 26.47
N LEU A 352 -15.23 18.14 26.99
CA LEU A 352 -16.23 18.86 26.18
C LEU A 352 -15.58 19.75 25.13
N LEU A 353 -14.47 20.42 25.45
CA LEU A 353 -13.73 21.26 24.51
C LEU A 353 -13.08 20.42 23.40
N ASP A 354 -12.51 19.26 23.73
CA ASP A 354 -11.96 18.33 22.75
C ASP A 354 -13.06 17.83 21.80
N LEU A 355 -14.23 17.45 22.33
CA LEU A 355 -15.38 17.05 21.52
C LEU A 355 -15.89 18.19 20.63
N ALA A 356 -15.99 19.41 21.16
CA ALA A 356 -16.40 20.58 20.40
C ALA A 356 -15.41 20.89 19.28
N SER A 357 -14.11 20.80 19.54
CA SER A 357 -13.07 20.99 18.53
C SER A 357 -13.10 19.91 17.46
N ASP A 358 -13.19 18.62 17.85
CA ASP A 358 -13.33 17.50 16.93
C ASP A 358 -14.53 17.71 15.99
N TYR A 359 -15.68 18.14 16.54
CA TYR A 359 -16.90 18.42 15.77
C TYR A 359 -16.74 19.61 14.82
N LEU A 360 -16.19 20.73 15.28
CA LEU A 360 -15.97 21.91 14.43
C LEU A 360 -15.02 21.59 13.27
N ARG A 361 -13.92 20.88 13.54
CA ARG A 361 -12.99 20.45 12.50
C ARG A 361 -13.65 19.50 11.51
N TYR A 362 -14.45 18.53 11.99
CA TYR A 362 -15.26 17.67 11.12
C TYR A 362 -16.13 18.52 10.18
N ARG A 363 -16.89 19.48 10.71
CA ARG A 363 -17.75 20.35 9.90
C ARG A 363 -16.96 21.16 8.87
N ILE A 364 -15.80 21.70 9.25
CA ILE A 364 -14.92 22.46 8.35
C ILE A 364 -14.41 21.59 7.19
N GLU A 365 -14.00 20.35 7.47
CA GLU A 365 -13.36 19.47 6.49
C GLU A 365 -14.37 18.75 5.58
N THR A 366 -15.61 18.54 6.03
CA THR A 366 -16.64 17.81 5.25
C THR A 366 -17.69 18.69 4.57
N THR A 367 -17.55 20.02 4.62
CA THR A 367 -18.49 20.96 3.99
C THR A 367 -17.80 21.66 2.83
N ASP A 368 -18.34 21.59 1.61
CA ASP A 368 -17.74 22.17 0.40
C ASP A 368 -17.48 23.69 0.48
N SER A 369 -18.27 24.40 1.29
CA SER A 369 -18.11 25.83 1.58
C SER A 369 -18.33 26.07 3.08
N PRO A 370 -17.30 25.82 3.91
CA PRO A 370 -17.43 25.93 5.35
C PRO A 370 -17.51 27.40 5.76
N LYS A 371 -18.34 27.70 6.77
CA LYS A 371 -18.49 29.07 7.26
C LYS A 371 -17.18 29.53 7.93
N PRO A 372 -16.64 30.73 7.62
CA PRO A 372 -15.41 31.24 8.22
C PRO A 372 -15.45 31.25 9.76
N GLU A 373 -16.61 31.57 10.32
CA GLU A 373 -16.88 31.56 11.78
C GLU A 373 -16.50 30.23 12.46
N TRP A 374 -16.58 29.08 11.77
CA TRP A 374 -16.24 27.80 12.40
C TRP A 374 -14.75 27.69 12.74
N LYS A 375 -13.87 28.28 11.91
CA LYS A 375 -12.43 28.31 12.19
C LYS A 375 -12.14 29.20 13.39
N GLU A 376 -12.80 30.34 13.47
CA GLU A 376 -12.68 31.28 14.60
C GLU A 376 -13.19 30.64 15.91
N ARG A 377 -14.37 30.01 15.87
CA ARG A 377 -14.92 29.27 17.01
C ARG A 377 -13.99 28.15 17.46
N ASN A 378 -13.45 27.37 16.52
CA ASN A 378 -12.53 26.29 16.85
C ASN A 378 -11.24 26.84 17.49
N ARG A 379 -10.73 27.98 17.01
CA ARG A 379 -9.58 28.66 17.63
C ARG A 379 -9.88 29.10 19.06
N ALA A 380 -11.06 29.64 19.33
CA ALA A 380 -11.48 30.01 20.69
C ALA A 380 -11.59 28.79 21.61
N VAL A 381 -12.23 27.70 21.14
CA VAL A 381 -12.31 26.43 21.87
C VAL A 381 -10.93 25.86 22.19
N LEU A 382 -10.01 25.84 21.22
CA LEU A 382 -8.63 25.39 21.42
C LEU A 382 -7.84 26.30 22.37
N THR A 383 -8.12 27.60 22.37
CA THR A 383 -7.51 28.55 23.30
C THR A 383 -7.98 28.29 24.72
N ALA A 384 -9.28 28.09 24.94
CA ALA A 384 -9.81 27.70 26.25
C ALA A 384 -9.24 26.32 26.68
N ARG A 385 -9.10 25.38 25.73
CA ARG A 385 -8.57 24.05 26.01
C ARG A 385 -7.12 24.08 26.48
N SER A 386 -6.29 24.93 25.87
CA SER A 386 -4.86 25.06 26.25
C SER A 386 -4.67 25.72 27.61
N GLN A 387 -5.58 26.62 28.01
CA GLN A 387 -5.56 27.29 29.32
C GLN A 387 -5.78 26.33 30.49
N LEU A 388 -6.47 25.20 30.29
CA LEU A 388 -6.67 24.19 31.34
C LEU A 388 -5.36 23.50 31.77
N ARG A 389 -4.30 23.52 30.94
CA ARG A 389 -2.96 22.98 31.24
C ARG A 389 -2.93 21.54 31.77
N ILE A 390 -3.96 20.76 31.45
CA ILE A 390 -4.03 19.32 31.73
C ILE A 390 -4.04 18.54 30.41
N PRO A 391 -3.41 17.35 30.35
CA PRO A 391 -3.54 16.46 29.20
C PRO A 391 -4.99 15.99 29.06
N SER A 392 -5.38 15.62 27.84
CA SER A 392 -6.68 14.97 27.63
C SER A 392 -6.60 13.55 28.17
N GLU A 393 -7.64 13.11 28.86
CA GLU A 393 -7.76 11.71 29.26
C GLU A 393 -7.83 10.81 28.01
N GLU A 394 -7.16 9.66 28.06
CA GLU A 394 -7.30 8.67 27.01
C GLU A 394 -8.73 8.14 26.97
N PHE A 395 -9.35 8.21 25.79
CA PHE A 395 -10.70 7.73 25.57
C PHE A 395 -10.68 6.56 24.60
N THR A 396 -10.98 5.35 25.08
CA THR A 396 -11.03 4.16 24.25
C THR A 396 -12.25 4.18 23.32
N VAL A 397 -12.00 4.42 22.04
CA VAL A 397 -13.04 4.45 21.01
C VAL A 397 -13.29 3.05 20.48
N ARG A 398 -14.43 2.44 20.86
CA ARG A 398 -14.85 1.16 20.31
C ARG A 398 -15.47 1.33 18.92
N PRO A 399 -15.18 0.44 17.96
CA PRO A 399 -15.75 0.53 16.62
C PRO A 399 -17.27 0.36 16.64
N PHE A 400 -17.99 0.99 15.71
CA PHE A 400 -19.43 0.77 15.51
C PHE A 400 -19.71 -0.48 14.67
N ALA A 401 -18.84 -0.75 13.69
CA ALA A 401 -18.90 -1.93 12.85
C ALA A 401 -17.93 -3.01 13.34
N LYS A 402 -18.19 -4.27 12.98
CA LYS A 402 -17.20 -5.34 13.16
C LYS A 402 -16.03 -5.15 12.19
N GLN A 403 -14.96 -5.89 12.45
CA GLN A 403 -13.85 -6.04 11.51
C GLN A 403 -14.35 -6.46 10.11
N PRO A 404 -13.76 -5.96 9.01
CA PRO A 404 -14.21 -6.20 7.65
C PRO A 404 -14.26 -7.69 7.27
N GLU A 405 -13.32 -8.50 7.73
CA GLU A 405 -13.27 -9.95 7.51
C GLU A 405 -14.47 -10.69 8.14
N LEU A 406 -15.06 -10.12 9.19
CA LEU A 406 -16.26 -10.64 9.86
C LEU A 406 -17.57 -10.16 9.20
N GLY A 407 -17.49 -9.29 8.20
CA GLY A 407 -18.64 -8.84 7.41
C GLY A 407 -19.26 -9.97 6.58
N HIS A 408 -20.43 -9.71 5.98
CA HIS A 408 -21.06 -10.68 5.09
C HIS A 408 -20.14 -11.06 3.92
N LYS A 409 -20.13 -12.33 3.54
CA LYS A 409 -19.45 -12.77 2.31
C LYS A 409 -20.22 -12.21 1.12
N MET A 410 -19.54 -11.48 0.24
CA MET A 410 -20.15 -10.98 -1.01
C MET A 410 -20.25 -12.09 -2.06
N HIS A 411 -19.52 -13.20 -1.86
CA HIS A 411 -19.63 -14.42 -2.65
C HIS A 411 -20.33 -15.52 -1.84
N ARG A 412 -21.44 -16.05 -2.36
CA ARG A 412 -21.85 -17.44 -2.08
C ARG A 412 -21.06 -18.32 -3.05
N VAL A 413 -20.32 -19.29 -2.51
CA VAL A 413 -19.83 -20.42 -3.31
C VAL A 413 -21.03 -21.19 -3.86
#